data_AF-A0A536B3W1-F1
#
_entry.id   AF-A0A536B3W1-F1
#
_cell.length_a   1.000
_cell.length_b   1.000
_cell.length_c   1.000
_cell.angle_alpha   90.00
_cell.angle_beta   90.00
_cell.angle_gamma   90.00
#
_symmetry.space_group_name_H-M   'P 1'
#
loop_
_entity.id
_entity.type
_entity.pdbx_description
1 polymer ?
#
loop_
_entity_poly.entity_id
_entity_poly.type
_entity_poly.pdbx_seq_one_letter_code
_entity_poly.pdbx_strand_id
1 'polypeptide(L)'
;STVEVTADGVVTRVLADDSGPSGTHQRFIIRLAGATQTVLVDNNVTIGQRAPVMPGDSVMVHGEYVWNDQGGLIHFTHHDPAPAHEGGWIDFKGVRYQ
;
A
#
# COMPACT_ATOMS: atom_id res chain seq x y z
N SER A 1 8.37 -16.75 -5.40
CA SER A 1 8.46 -15.56 -6.25
C SER A 1 7.68 -14.46 -5.58
N THR A 2 8.24 -13.26 -5.50
CA THR A 2 7.49 -12.05 -5.16
C THR A 2 6.63 -11.65 -6.36
N VAL A 3 5.47 -11.05 -6.11
CA VAL A 3 4.53 -10.63 -7.16
C VAL A 3 4.41 -9.12 -7.08
N GLU A 4 5.20 -8.42 -7.90
CA GLU A 4 5.08 -6.97 -8.02
C GLU A 4 3.80 -6.59 -8.76
N VAL A 5 3.06 -5.64 -8.22
CA VAL A 5 1.79 -5.18 -8.76
C VAL A 5 1.70 -3.67 -8.78
N THR A 6 0.94 -3.15 -9.72
CA THR A 6 0.41 -1.78 -9.68
C THR A 6 -1.10 -1.86 -9.64
N ALA A 7 -1.70 -1.36 -8.55
CA ALA A 7 -3.12 -1.39 -8.31
C ALA A 7 -3.71 0.03 -8.37
N ASP A 8 -4.68 0.24 -9.25
CA ASP A 8 -5.55 1.42 -9.24
C ASP A 8 -6.79 1.11 -8.38
N GLY A 9 -7.15 2.00 -7.47
CA GLY A 9 -8.31 1.81 -6.63
C GLY A 9 -8.80 3.05 -5.90
N VAL A 10 -9.91 2.85 -5.20
CA VAL A 10 -10.52 3.86 -4.32
C VAL A 10 -10.39 3.40 -2.88
N VAL A 11 -9.89 4.27 -2.00
CA VAL A 11 -9.81 4.02 -0.57
C VAL A 11 -11.22 3.86 -0.01
N THR A 12 -11.50 2.70 0.60
CA THR A 12 -12.79 2.40 1.22
C THR A 12 -12.76 2.54 2.73
N ARG A 13 -11.58 2.38 3.34
CA ARG A 13 -11.39 2.50 4.78
C ARG A 13 -9.94 2.86 5.11
N VAL A 14 -9.75 3.77 6.07
CA VAL A 14 -8.46 3.99 6.74
C VAL A 14 -8.54 3.29 8.09
N LEU A 15 -7.52 2.51 8.42
CA LEU A 15 -7.44 1.74 9.67
C LEU A 15 -6.51 2.46 10.65
N ALA A 16 -6.54 2.05 11.92
CA ALA A 16 -5.49 2.44 12.85
C ALA A 16 -4.14 1.93 12.34
N ASP A 17 -3.09 2.71 12.60
CA ASP A 17 -1.72 2.26 12.33
C ASP A 17 -1.42 0.95 13.07
N ASP A 18 -0.48 0.20 12.54
CA ASP A 18 0.09 -0.97 13.20
C ASP A 18 1.54 -0.69 13.56
N SER A 19 1.92 -0.85 14.82
CA SER A 19 3.30 -0.64 15.26
C SER A 19 3.88 -1.96 15.72
N GLY A 20 5.04 -2.33 15.16
CA GLY A 20 5.73 -3.58 15.48
C GLY A 20 7.25 -3.47 15.34
N PRO A 21 7.97 -4.60 15.47
CA PRO A 21 9.43 -4.63 15.38
C PRO A 21 9.99 -4.14 14.04
N SER A 22 9.21 -4.22 12.95
CA SER A 22 9.58 -3.74 11.61
C SER A 22 9.29 -2.25 11.38
N GLY A 23 8.70 -1.55 12.35
CA GLY A 23 8.31 -0.15 12.23
C GLY A 23 6.82 0.07 12.43
N THR A 24 6.39 1.30 12.12
CA THR A 24 4.97 1.69 12.11
C THR A 24 4.43 1.67 10.70
N HIS A 25 3.28 1.06 10.52
CA HIS A 25 2.63 0.86 9.25
C HIS A 25 1.31 1.62 9.20
N GLN A 26 1.16 2.49 8.20
CA GLN A 26 -0.12 3.05 7.81
C GLN A 26 -0.92 1.98 7.05
N ARG A 27 -2.17 1.78 7.46
CA ARG A 27 -3.05 0.78 6.87
C ARG A 27 -4.31 1.39 6.29
N PHE A 28 -4.63 1.05 5.05
CA PHE A 28 -5.89 1.41 4.42
C PHE A 28 -6.31 0.37 3.39
N ILE A 29 -7.62 0.25 3.17
CA ILE A 29 -8.19 -0.72 2.23
C ILE A 29 -8.58 0.02 0.96
N ILE A 30 -8.13 -0.46 -0.19
CA ILE A 30 -8.60 0.00 -1.49
C ILE A 30 -9.53 -1.03 -2.12
N ARG A 31 -10.57 -0.57 -2.82
CA ARG A 31 -11.31 -1.38 -3.77
C ARG A 31 -10.73 -1.16 -5.15
N LEU A 32 -10.37 -2.26 -5.83
CA LEU A 32 -9.72 -2.21 -7.13
C LEU A 32 -10.66 -1.61 -8.19
N ALA A 33 -10.10 -0.79 -9.07
CA ALA A 33 -10.84 -0.22 -10.20
C ALA A 33 -11.40 -1.34 -11.09
N GLY A 34 -12.68 -1.23 -11.46
CA GLY A 34 -13.37 -2.23 -12.28
C GLY A 34 -13.70 -3.55 -11.57
N ALA A 35 -13.44 -3.69 -10.26
CA ALA A 35 -13.65 -4.92 -9.51
C ALA A 35 -14.34 -4.66 -8.15
N THR A 36 -14.88 -5.73 -7.56
CA THR A 36 -15.43 -5.71 -6.19
C THR A 36 -14.40 -6.10 -5.14
N GLN A 37 -13.29 -6.69 -5.57
CA GLN A 37 -12.19 -7.11 -4.70
C GLN A 37 -11.55 -5.90 -4.03
N THR A 38 -11.14 -6.13 -2.78
CA THR A 38 -10.39 -5.18 -1.98
C THR A 38 -9.06 -5.76 -1.60
N VAL A 39 -8.05 -4.90 -1.45
CA VAL A 39 -6.75 -5.27 -0.91
C VAL A 39 -6.37 -4.30 0.21
N LEU A 40 -5.67 -4.81 1.21
CA LEU A 40 -5.04 -3.98 2.23
C LEU A 40 -3.77 -3.36 1.64
N VAL A 41 -3.56 -2.07 1.87
CA VAL A 41 -2.27 -1.41 1.64
C VAL A 41 -1.60 -1.26 3.00
N ASP A 42 -0.40 -1.82 3.11
CA ASP A 42 0.41 -1.84 4.32
C ASP A 42 1.71 -1.04 4.07
N ASN A 43 1.69 0.23 4.44
CA ASN A 43 2.74 1.19 4.13
C ASN A 43 3.61 1.48 5.36
N ASN A 44 4.87 1.04 5.34
CA ASN A 44 5.79 1.29 6.44
C ASN A 44 6.25 2.75 6.47
N VAL A 45 5.65 3.55 7.35
CA VAL A 45 5.95 4.98 7.51
C VAL A 45 7.19 5.26 8.36
N THR A 46 7.85 4.23 8.89
CA THR A 46 9.15 4.39 9.55
C THR A 46 10.28 4.57 8.55
N ILE A 47 10.18 3.94 7.37
CA ILE A 47 11.20 4.01 6.31
C ILE A 47 10.73 4.67 5.02
N GLY A 48 9.41 4.81 4.82
CA GLY A 48 8.81 5.58 3.73
C GLY A 48 8.01 6.78 4.23
N GLN A 49 7.05 7.23 3.42
CA GLN A 49 6.21 8.39 3.71
C GLN A 49 4.74 8.02 3.91
N ARG A 50 4.06 8.69 4.85
CA ARG A 50 2.61 8.58 5.03
C ARG A 50 1.89 9.29 3.87
N ALA A 51 1.00 8.58 3.19
CA ALA A 51 0.09 9.18 2.22
C ALA A 51 -1.15 9.75 2.95
N PRO A 52 -1.55 11.01 2.74
CA PRO A 52 -2.67 11.64 3.46
C PRO A 52 -4.04 11.27 2.85
N VAL A 53 -4.28 9.97 2.70
CA VAL A 53 -5.47 9.40 2.04
C VAL A 53 -6.66 9.28 2.99
N MET A 54 -7.86 9.44 2.45
CA MET A 54 -9.14 9.34 3.15
C MET A 54 -10.12 8.46 2.36
N PRO A 55 -11.17 7.90 3.00
CA PRO A 55 -12.21 7.18 2.27
C PRO A 55 -12.81 8.01 1.12
N GLY A 56 -12.89 7.42 -0.07
CA GLY A 56 -13.34 8.07 -1.30
C GLY A 56 -12.21 8.58 -2.20
N ASP A 57 -10.97 8.66 -1.71
CA ASP A 57 -9.83 9.08 -2.52
C ASP A 57 -9.43 8.00 -3.54
N SER A 58 -9.09 8.42 -4.75
CA SER A 58 -8.43 7.60 -5.77
C SER A 58 -6.93 7.57 -5.54
N VAL A 59 -6.34 6.37 -5.64
CA VAL A 59 -4.90 6.15 -5.47
C VAL A 59 -4.41 5.10 -6.46
N MET A 60 -3.14 5.20 -6.83
CA MET A 60 -2.42 4.12 -7.48
C MET A 60 -1.31 3.64 -6.55
N VAL A 61 -1.21 2.33 -6.34
CA VAL A 61 -0.29 1.74 -5.38
C VAL A 61 0.59 0.73 -6.09
N HIS A 62 1.89 0.86 -5.94
CA HIS A 62 2.88 -0.08 -6.46
C HIS A 62 3.67 -0.71 -5.31
N GLY A 63 3.91 -2.01 -5.40
CA GLY A 63 4.66 -2.79 -4.43
C GLY A 63 4.36 -4.27 -4.59
N GLU A 64 4.68 -5.06 -3.57
CA GLU A 64 4.56 -6.52 -3.63
C GLU A 64 3.20 -6.99 -3.08
N TYR A 65 2.53 -7.88 -3.80
CA TYR A 65 1.30 -8.53 -3.37
C TYR A 65 1.57 -9.83 -2.61
N VAL A 66 0.95 -9.95 -1.42
CA VAL A 66 0.94 -11.18 -0.62
C VAL A 66 -0.49 -11.61 -0.39
N TRP A 67 -0.83 -12.84 -0.80
CA TRP A 67 -2.15 -13.41 -0.57
C TRP A 67 -2.35 -13.83 0.90
N ASN A 68 -3.56 -13.63 1.42
CA ASN A 68 -4.02 -14.15 2.69
C ASN A 68 -5.54 -14.44 2.63
N ASP A 69 -6.10 -15.06 3.68
CA ASP A 69 -7.53 -15.40 3.78
C ASP A 69 -8.47 -14.17 3.76
N GLN A 70 -7.93 -12.95 3.78
CA GLN A 70 -8.67 -11.69 3.73
C GLN A 70 -8.63 -11.00 2.35
N GLY A 71 -8.06 -11.64 1.33
CA GLY A 71 -7.96 -11.11 -0.03
C GLY A 71 -6.57 -10.55 -0.39
N GLY A 72 -5.63 -10.56 0.55
CA GLY A 72 -4.24 -10.16 0.37
C GLY A 72 -3.95 -8.69 0.68
N LEU A 73 -2.66 -8.38 0.69
CA LEU A 73 -2.13 -7.05 0.96
C LEU A 73 -1.06 -6.65 -0.05
N ILE A 74 -0.86 -5.35 -0.20
CA ILE A 74 0.28 -4.76 -0.90
C ILE A 74 1.18 -4.11 0.15
N HIS A 75 2.44 -4.55 0.22
CA HIS A 75 3.51 -3.98 1.06
C HIS A 75 4.68 -3.50 0.20
N PHE A 76 5.82 -3.19 0.81
CA PHE A 76 6.96 -2.59 0.12
C PHE A 76 6.60 -1.35 -0.70
N THR A 77 5.64 -0.54 -0.22
CA THR A 77 5.18 0.68 -0.88
C THR A 77 6.15 1.87 -0.69
N HIS A 78 7.44 1.56 -0.52
CA HIS A 78 8.53 2.49 -0.24
C HIS A 78 9.78 2.10 -1.04
N HIS A 79 10.77 2.99 -1.07
CA HIS A 79 12.08 2.65 -1.62
C HIS A 79 12.75 1.53 -0.81
N ASP A 80 13.35 0.53 -1.48
CA ASP A 80 14.11 -0.52 -0.79
C ASP A 80 15.45 0.04 -0.28
N PRO A 81 15.71 0.09 1.05
CA PRO A 81 16.96 0.62 1.59
C PRO A 81 18.20 -0.18 1.18
N ALA A 82 18.04 -1.44 0.76
CA ALA A 82 19.12 -2.28 0.28
C ALA A 82 18.64 -3.00 -0.98
N PRO A 83 19.08 -2.63 -2.20
CA PRO A 83 18.39 -2.85 -3.48
C PRO A 83 18.34 -4.33 -3.92
N ALA A 84 17.68 -5.14 -3.11
CA ALA A 84 17.45 -6.56 -3.31
C ALA A 84 16.08 -6.79 -3.96
N HIS A 85 15.16 -5.82 -3.81
CA HIS A 85 13.81 -5.83 -4.36
C HIS A 85 13.46 -4.52 -5.07
N GLU A 86 12.46 -4.59 -5.97
CA GLU A 86 11.87 -3.40 -6.58
C GLU A 86 11.18 -2.57 -5.49
N GLY A 87 11.42 -1.25 -5.47
CA GLY A 87 10.77 -0.36 -4.52
C GLY A 87 9.37 0.02 -4.98
N GLY A 88 8.46 0.19 -4.02
CA GLY A 88 7.09 0.61 -4.28
C GLY A 88 6.84 2.08 -4.00
N TRP A 89 5.58 2.48 -4.17
CA TRP A 89 5.10 3.83 -3.94
C TRP A 89 3.57 3.87 -3.84
N ILE A 90 3.05 4.93 -3.22
CA ILE A 90 1.65 5.33 -3.32
C ILE A 90 1.59 6.65 -4.08
N ASP A 91 0.86 6.68 -5.19
CA ASP A 91 0.54 7.91 -5.91
C ASP A 91 -0.84 8.39 -5.47
N PHE A 92 -0.86 9.58 -4.87
CA PHE A 92 -2.06 10.27 -4.48
C PHE A 92 -2.03 11.69 -5.04
N LYS A 93 -2.98 11.99 -5.93
CA LYS A 93 -3.12 13.31 -6.59
C LYS A 93 -1.83 13.75 -7.31
N GLY A 94 -1.12 12.81 -7.93
CA GLY A 94 0.12 13.07 -8.67
C GLY A 94 1.35 13.27 -7.78
N VAL A 95 1.24 13.00 -6.48
CA VAL A 95 2.35 13.01 -5.53
C VAL A 95 2.66 11.57 -5.14
N ARG A 96 3.92 11.16 -5.33
CA ARG A 96 4.42 9.85 -4.90
C ARG A 96 4.95 9.90 -3.48
N TYR A 97 4.46 8.99 -2.66
CA TYR A 97 4.89 8.71 -1.30
C TYR A 97 5.64 7.37 -1.34
N GLN A 98 6.90 7.36 -0.91
CA GLN A 98 7.78 6.19 -0.89
C GLN A 98 8.84 6.33 0.20
#